data_AF-A0A2W6CSP1-F1
#
_entry.id   AF-A0A2W6CSP1-F1
#
_cell.length_a   1.000
_cell.length_b   1.000
_cell.length_c   1.000
_cell.angle_alpha   90.00
_cell.angle_beta   90.00
_cell.angle_gamma   90.00
#
_symmetry.space_group_name_H-M   'P 1'
#
loop_
_entity.id
_entity.type
_entity.pdbx_description
1 polymer ?
#
loop_
_entity_poly.entity_id
_entity_poly.type
_entity_poly.pdbx_seq_one_letter_code
_entity_poly.pdbx_strand_id
1 'polypeptide(L)' 'LRVVAVDGTLVPDPRRRYPGRGAWVHPDIGCLRLAERRRAFPRALRSAGALDPAAVYSFLT' A
#
# COMPACT_ATOMS: atom_id res chain seq x y z
N LEU A 1 -4.13 0.84 -8.43
CA LEU A 1 -3.46 1.81 -7.55
C LEU A 1 -2.08 1.29 -7.15
N ARG A 2 -1.00 2.03 -7.47
CA ARG A 2 0.33 1.74 -6.92
C ARG A 2 0.40 2.28 -5.51
N VAL A 3 1.04 1.54 -4.63
CA VAL A 3 1.25 1.88 -3.22
C VAL A 3 2.72 1.67 -2.90
N VAL A 4 3.32 2.58 -2.15
CA VAL A 4 4.72 2.50 -1.71
C VAL A 4 4.80 2.55 -0.19
N ALA A 5 5.90 2.05 0.38
CA ALA A 5 6.18 2.24 1.80
C ALA A 5 7.06 3.47 1.99
N VAL A 6 6.63 4.39 2.85
CA VAL A 6 7.39 5.56 3.30
C VAL A 6 7.30 5.60 4.81
N ASP A 7 8.43 5.45 5.50
CA ASP A 7 8.54 5.52 6.97
C ASP A 7 7.51 4.69 7.75
N GLY A 8 7.19 3.50 7.24
CA GLY A 8 6.23 2.58 7.87
C GLY A 8 4.76 2.79 7.43
N THR A 9 4.48 3.76 6.57
CA THR A 9 3.14 4.05 6.05
C THR A 9 3.01 3.65 4.59
N LEU A 10 1.85 3.13 4.21
CA LEU A 10 1.46 2.92 2.82
C LEU A 10 0.98 4.22 2.21
N VAL A 11 1.71 4.71 1.21
CA VAL A 11 1.38 5.94 0.49
C VAL A 11 0.85 5.58 -0.90
N PRO A 12 -0.33 6.09 -1.31
CA PRO A 12 -0.83 5.92 -2.66
C PRO A 12 0.02 6.72 -3.66
N ASP A 13 0.44 6.08 -4.73
CA ASP A 13 1.25 6.68 -5.78
C ASP A 13 0.64 6.46 -7.18
N PRO A 14 -0.54 7.05 -7.47
CA PRO A 14 -1.22 6.87 -8.76
C PRO A 14 -0.38 7.35 -9.95
N ARG A 15 0.53 8.31 -9.72
CA ARG A 15 1.39 8.92 -10.74
C ARG A 15 2.77 8.26 -10.87
N ARG A 16 3.07 7.22 -10.08
CA ARG A 16 4.35 6.47 -10.12
C ARG A 16 5.59 7.36 -9.88
N ARG A 17 5.50 8.32 -8.97
CA ARG A 17 6.57 9.30 -8.69
C ARG A 17 7.54 8.86 -7.59
N TYR A 18 7.16 7.92 -6.73
CA TYR A 18 8.03 7.49 -5.64
C TYR A 18 9.07 6.47 -6.11
N PRO A 19 10.36 6.68 -5.78
CA PRO A 19 11.42 5.74 -6.12
C PRO A 19 11.27 4.41 -5.36
N GLY A 20 11.94 3.37 -5.84
CA GLY A 20 12.00 2.08 -5.16
C GLY A 20 10.79 1.16 -5.42
N ARG A 21 10.58 0.22 -4.49
CA ARG A 21 9.56 -0.84 -4.64
C ARG A 21 8.16 -0.28 -4.41
N GLY A 22 7.26 -0.64 -5.31
CA GLY A 22 5.82 -0.40 -5.15
C GLY A 22 5.04 -1.71 -5.26
N ALA A 23 3.90 -1.75 -4.58
CA ALA A 23 2.91 -2.81 -4.66
C ALA A 23 1.69 -2.29 -5.43
N TRP A 24 1.01 -3.17 -6.15
CA TRP A 24 -0.20 -2.84 -6.87
C TRP A 24 -1.41 -3.48 -6.21
N VAL A 25 -2.47 -2.70 -6.07
CA VAL A 25 -3.78 -3.14 -5.60
C VAL A 25 -4.86 -2.50 -6.46
N HIS A 26 -6.00 -3.15 -6.65
CA HIS A 26 -7.14 -2.49 -7.27
C HIS A 26 -7.60 -1.29 -6.41
N PRO A 27 -8.08 -0.19 -7.00
CA PRO A 27 -8.60 0.96 -6.27
C PRO A 27 -9.99 0.64 -5.69
N ASP A 28 -10.04 -0.33 -4.80
CA ASP A 28 -11.25 -0.87 -4.17
C ASP A 28 -10.95 -1.22 -2.71
N ILE A 29 -11.86 -0.84 -1.81
CA ILE A 29 -11.70 -1.04 -0.37
C ILE A 29 -11.67 -2.53 -0.01
N GLY A 30 -12.44 -3.38 -0.71
CA GLY A 30 -12.43 -4.83 -0.51
C GLY A 30 -11.06 -5.45 -0.83
N CYS A 31 -10.45 -5.01 -1.93
CA CYS A 31 -9.11 -5.43 -2.34
C CYS A 31 -8.03 -4.98 -1.35
N LEU A 32 -8.13 -3.75 -0.84
CA LEU A 32 -7.21 -3.23 0.19
C LEU A 32 -7.29 -4.06 1.48
N ARG A 33 -8.50 -4.28 2.00
CA ARG A 33 -8.75 -5.12 3.19
C ARG A 33 -8.22 -6.54 3.03
N LEU A 34 -8.40 -7.14 1.85
CA LEU A 34 -7.89 -8.48 1.55
C LEU A 34 -6.35 -8.52 1.57
N ALA A 35 -5.71 -7.51 0.99
CA ALA A 35 -4.26 -7.40 0.95
C ALA A 35 -3.66 -7.22 2.36
N GLU A 36 -4.32 -6.44 3.23
CA GLU A 36 -3.94 -6.30 4.63
C GLU A 36 -4.02 -7.62 5.40
N ARG A 37 -5.19 -8.28 5.35
CA ARG A 37 -5.40 -9.57 6.05
C ARG A 37 -4.37 -10.63 5.65
N ARG A 38 -3.96 -10.64 4.38
CA ARG A 38 -2.97 -11.58 3.83
C ARG A 38 -1.52 -11.15 4.04
N ARG A 39 -1.28 -10.02 4.72
CA ARG A 39 0.06 -9.41 4.89
C ARG A 39 0.78 -9.23 3.55
N ALA A 40 0.03 -8.84 2.50
CA ALA A 40 0.56 -8.74 1.15
C ALA A 40 1.54 -7.56 0.99
N PHE A 41 1.24 -6.40 1.60
CA PHE A 41 2.09 -5.21 1.47
C PHE A 41 3.47 -5.35 2.12
N PRO A 42 3.61 -5.79 3.38
CA PRO A 42 4.94 -6.00 3.95
C PRO A 42 5.80 -6.96 3.12
N ARG A 43 5.19 -8.03 2.59
CA ARG A 43 5.87 -9.01 1.73
C ARG A 43 6.31 -8.39 0.39
N ALA A 44 5.42 -7.68 -0.29
CA ALA A 44 5.70 -7.07 -1.60
C ALA A 44 6.73 -5.93 -1.50
N LEU A 45 6.64 -5.13 -0.44
CA LEU A 45 7.49 -3.95 -0.20
C LEU A 45 8.77 -4.26 0.58
N ARG A 46 8.94 -5.51 1.04
CA ARG A 46 10.06 -5.94 1.90
C ARG A 46 10.19 -5.11 3.18
N SER A 47 9.05 -4.77 3.80
CA SER A 47 9.05 -4.11 5.11
C SER A 47 9.26 -5.14 6.22
N ALA A 48 10.05 -4.77 7.23
CA ALA A 48 10.25 -5.58 8.43
C ALA A 48 9.01 -5.65 9.33
N GLY A 49 8.07 -4.71 9.18
CA GLY A 49 6.92 -4.54 10.08
C GLY A 49 5.56 -4.50 9.39
N ALA A 50 4.52 -4.35 10.20
CA ALA A 50 3.23 -3.89 9.69
C ALA A 50 3.39 -2.50 9.05
N LEU A 51 2.57 -2.20 8.05
CA LEU A 51 2.55 -0.90 7.40
C LEU A 51 1.18 -0.28 7.63
N ASP A 52 1.14 1.02 7.94
CA ASP A 52 -0.11 1.74 8.17
C ASP A 52 -0.83 2.04 6.84
N PRO A 53 -2.05 1.51 6.62
CA PRO A 53 -2.81 1.71 5.39
C PRO A 53 -3.66 2.99 5.37
N ALA A 54 -3.69 3.79 6.43
CA ALA A 54 -4.64 4.91 6.58
C ALA A 54 -4.67 5.87 5.39
N ALA A 55 -3.50 6.26 4.86
CA ALA A 55 -3.42 7.17 3.71
C ALA A 55 -3.98 6.56 2.42
N VAL A 56 -3.95 5.23 2.27
CA VAL A 56 -4.56 4.55 1.11
C VAL A 56 -6.08 4.49 1.25
N TYR A 57 -6.60 4.25 2.46
CA TYR A 57 -8.04 4.30 2.72
C TYR A 57 -8.62 5.69 2.42
N SER A 58 -7.94 6.74 2.90
CA SER A 58 -8.33 8.12 2.66
C SER A 58 -8.28 8.51 1.18
N PHE A 59 -7.50 7.81 0.35
CA PHE A 59 -7.43 8.06 -1.09
C PHE A 59 -8.54 7.35 -1.88
N LEU A 60 -9.14 6.31 -1.32
CA LEU A 60 -10.21 5.52 -1.94
C LEU A 60 -11.62 5.92 -1.47
N THR A 61 -11.71 6.86 -0.53
CA THR A 61 -12.96 7.49 -0.06
C THR A 61 -13.04 8.89 -0.65
#